data_AF-A0A9W9EFU9-F1
#
_entry.id   AF-A0A9W9EFU9-F1
#
_cell.length_a   1.000
_cell.length_b   1.000
_cell.length_c   1.000
_cell.angle_alpha   90.00
_cell.angle_beta   90.00
_cell.angle_gamma   90.00
#
_symmetry.space_group_name_H-M   'P 1'
#
loop_
_entity.id
_entity.type
_entity.pdbx_description
1 polymer ?
#
loop_
_entity_poly.entity_id
_entity_poly.type
_entity_poly.pdbx_seq_one_letter_code
_entity_poly.pdbx_strand_id
1 'polypeptide(L)'
;MSTIEEALASRNRVSEYHVYHEGMDHVAITPFLDPTKEWGYNRRRRNSQIEDRTYHQRECGDSNSYFLHKPSLLFRDPPRTLRRGNCKNGTPLCLINNKAFWREWSIQFSSNLEDILDPRGIVKWEHRSKPNNETGKNDYALKGHKVRTWRVWGESGGEYHRRVNARRKAVREEGIEKTPAHEPAFADESVKLKWTSPMRNARRYHFEYAGIRFWWEGTRDFHAMDNISAKLMPLNHLKLIAQPTHGEKMLVAHYVSDFSSKKFGKLLVFDSAVTRLLEDTCENGFATRQAVAHKLGETPQESDLKATRIHELIMATAMCMIVGEWEKRMAIWSIMMLIVTIGNGMNIANI
;
A
#
# COMPACT_ATOMS: atom_id res chain seq x y z
N MET A 1 -20.88 0.76 -24.18
CA MET A 1 -20.85 -0.42 -23.29
C MET A 1 -19.51 -0.43 -22.58
N SER A 2 -19.50 -0.76 -21.29
CA SER A 2 -18.37 -0.56 -20.39
C SER A 2 -17.23 -1.52 -20.74
N THR A 3 -16.02 -0.99 -20.96
CA THR A 3 -14.77 -1.78 -21.13
C THR A 3 -14.54 -2.81 -20.03
N ILE A 4 -15.18 -2.65 -18.87
CA ILE A 4 -15.10 -3.58 -17.76
C ILE A 4 -15.95 -4.82 -18.01
N GLU A 5 -17.18 -4.68 -18.51
CA GLU A 5 -18.03 -5.83 -18.81
C GLU A 5 -17.44 -6.67 -19.94
N GLU A 6 -16.82 -6.02 -20.93
CA GLU A 6 -16.10 -6.69 -22.02
C GLU A 6 -14.81 -7.36 -21.53
N ALA A 7 -14.07 -6.73 -20.61
CA ALA A 7 -12.89 -7.33 -19.97
C ALA A 7 -13.23 -8.51 -19.05
N LEU A 8 -14.41 -8.47 -18.41
CA LEU A 8 -14.95 -9.55 -17.57
C LEU A 8 -15.62 -10.66 -18.40
N ALA A 9 -16.19 -10.33 -19.56
CA ALA A 9 -16.84 -11.27 -20.47
C ALA A 9 -15.84 -12.00 -21.37
N SER A 10 -14.76 -11.33 -21.76
CA SER A 10 -13.58 -12.03 -22.27
C SER A 10 -13.02 -12.88 -21.12
N ARG A 11 -12.71 -14.16 -21.39
CA ARG A 11 -12.29 -15.19 -20.42
C ARG A 11 -10.94 -14.91 -19.73
N ASN A 12 -10.66 -13.66 -19.38
CA ASN A 12 -9.49 -13.27 -18.63
C ASN A 12 -9.62 -13.85 -17.22
N ARG A 13 -8.57 -14.54 -16.78
CA ARG A 13 -8.41 -14.88 -15.37
C ARG A 13 -8.24 -13.59 -14.58
N VAL A 14 -9.05 -13.41 -13.53
CA VAL A 14 -9.06 -12.18 -12.70
C VAL A 14 -8.82 -12.58 -11.25
N SER A 15 -7.80 -11.96 -10.65
CA SER A 15 -7.58 -12.02 -9.20
C SER A 15 -8.37 -10.89 -8.52
N GLU A 16 -9.37 -11.25 -7.71
CA GLU A 16 -10.12 -10.30 -6.88
C GLU A 16 -9.50 -10.18 -5.49
N TYR A 17 -9.32 -8.94 -5.03
CA TYR A 17 -8.84 -8.60 -3.70
C TYR A 17 -9.81 -7.66 -3.00
N HIS A 18 -10.15 -7.98 -1.76
CA HIS A 18 -10.87 -7.10 -0.85
C HIS A 18 -9.89 -6.29 0.00
N VAL A 19 -10.10 -4.98 0.06
CA VAL A 19 -9.20 -4.04 0.75
C VAL A 19 -9.91 -3.53 2.00
N TYR A 20 -9.47 -4.00 3.16
CA TYR A 20 -10.09 -3.73 4.46
C TYR A 20 -9.25 -2.80 5.32
N HIS A 21 -9.92 -1.97 6.11
CA HIS A 21 -9.29 -1.28 7.23
C HIS A 21 -8.93 -2.29 8.32
N GLU A 22 -7.72 -2.17 8.85
CA GLU A 22 -7.25 -2.93 10.02
C GLU A 22 -6.69 -1.95 11.06
N GLY A 23 -7.48 -1.70 12.11
CA GLY A 23 -7.19 -0.60 13.03
C GLY A 23 -7.30 0.77 12.34
N MET A 24 -6.54 1.74 12.84
CA MET A 24 -6.57 3.12 12.32
C MET A 24 -5.71 3.29 11.07
N ASP A 25 -4.54 2.62 11.03
CA ASP A 25 -3.50 2.97 10.07
C ASP A 25 -3.07 1.79 9.18
N HIS A 26 -3.61 0.58 9.37
CA HIS A 26 -3.21 -0.59 8.58
C HIS A 26 -4.29 -1.00 7.59
N VAL A 27 -3.86 -1.69 6.54
CA VAL A 27 -4.74 -2.20 5.49
C VAL A 27 -4.48 -3.68 5.31
N ALA A 28 -5.54 -4.48 5.38
CA ALA A 28 -5.51 -5.89 5.01
C ALA A 28 -6.05 -6.03 3.59
N ILE A 29 -5.33 -6.77 2.75
CA ILE A 29 -5.68 -7.00 1.35
C ILE A 29 -5.74 -8.50 1.16
N THR A 30 -6.90 -9.03 0.82
CA THR A 30 -7.10 -10.48 0.84
C THR A 30 -8.09 -10.92 -0.23
N PRO A 31 -7.91 -12.08 -0.86
CA PRO A 31 -8.91 -12.62 -1.79
C PRO A 31 -10.18 -13.09 -1.07
N PHE A 32 -10.14 -13.21 0.25
CA PHE A 32 -11.24 -13.72 1.05
C PHE A 32 -12.14 -12.59 1.54
N LEU A 33 -13.44 -12.80 1.41
CA LEU A 33 -14.45 -11.87 1.88
C LEU A 33 -14.57 -11.98 3.41
N ASP A 34 -14.53 -10.85 4.13
CA ASP A 34 -14.86 -10.77 5.55
C ASP A 34 -16.29 -10.23 5.71
N PRO A 35 -17.28 -11.11 5.98
CA PRO A 35 -18.68 -10.71 6.06
C PRO A 35 -18.92 -9.59 7.08
N THR A 36 -18.05 -9.46 8.09
CA THR A 36 -18.25 -8.54 9.21
C THR A 36 -17.74 -7.13 8.96
N LYS A 37 -17.03 -6.97 7.85
CA LYS A 37 -16.59 -5.70 7.29
C LYS A 37 -17.41 -5.29 6.06
N GLU A 38 -18.33 -6.13 5.59
CA GLU A 38 -19.25 -5.80 4.50
C GLU A 38 -20.41 -4.90 4.95
N TRP A 39 -20.91 -4.09 4.01
CA TRP A 39 -22.08 -3.25 4.22
C TRP A 39 -23.34 -4.11 4.50
N GLY A 40 -24.19 -3.66 5.43
CA GLY A 40 -25.46 -4.33 5.74
C GLY A 40 -25.36 -5.59 6.60
N TYR A 41 -24.17 -5.96 7.08
CA TYR A 41 -24.02 -7.10 8.00
C TYR A 41 -24.72 -6.84 9.34
N ASN A 42 -25.86 -7.51 9.55
CA ASN A 42 -26.69 -7.36 10.73
C ASN A 42 -26.00 -7.91 11.99
N ARG A 43 -25.81 -7.06 13.01
CA ARG A 43 -25.18 -7.42 14.29
C ARG A 43 -25.84 -8.61 15.02
N ARG A 44 -27.10 -8.94 14.72
CA ARG A 44 -27.85 -10.04 15.36
C ARG A 44 -27.35 -11.44 14.96
N ARG A 45 -26.68 -11.61 13.81
CA ARG A 45 -26.09 -12.90 13.36
C ARG A 45 -24.68 -13.17 13.91
N ARG A 46 -24.20 -12.31 14.81
CA ARG A 46 -22.81 -12.31 15.28
C ARG A 46 -22.44 -13.54 16.10
N ASN A 47 -23.38 -14.15 16.83
CA ASN A 47 -23.03 -15.19 17.81
C ASN A 47 -22.86 -16.59 17.22
N SER A 48 -23.51 -16.93 16.10
CA SER A 48 -23.40 -18.27 15.51
C SER A 48 -22.20 -18.44 14.56
N GLN A 49 -21.55 -17.35 14.15
CA GLN A 49 -20.42 -17.37 13.21
C GLN A 49 -19.08 -17.01 13.87
N ILE A 50 -19.04 -16.68 15.17
CA ILE A 50 -17.78 -16.40 15.87
C ILE A 50 -16.96 -17.68 16.09
N GLU A 51 -17.60 -18.85 16.23
CA GLU A 51 -16.88 -20.10 16.47
C GLU A 51 -16.12 -20.60 15.22
N ASP A 52 -16.71 -20.44 14.03
CA ASP A 52 -16.05 -20.72 12.74
C ASP A 52 -14.89 -19.74 12.44
N ARG A 53 -14.93 -18.54 13.03
CA ARG A 53 -13.95 -17.47 12.79
C ARG A 53 -12.62 -17.74 13.47
N THR A 54 -12.60 -18.52 14.55
CA THR A 54 -11.37 -18.97 15.21
C THR A 54 -10.53 -19.88 14.32
N TYR A 55 -11.14 -20.54 13.32
CA TYR A 55 -10.45 -21.50 12.44
C TYR A 55 -9.75 -20.83 11.23
N HIS A 56 -10.33 -19.75 10.68
CA HIS A 56 -9.67 -18.92 9.66
C HIS A 56 -8.88 -17.74 10.25
N GLN A 57 -8.79 -17.67 11.58
CA GLN A 57 -8.01 -16.67 12.28
C GLN A 57 -6.52 -16.97 12.16
N ARG A 58 -5.89 -16.28 11.20
CA ARG A 58 -4.57 -15.65 11.38
C ARG A 58 -3.37 -16.58 11.50
N GLU A 59 -3.27 -17.64 10.70
CA GLU A 59 -1.91 -18.03 10.32
C GLU A 59 -1.33 -16.95 9.41
N CYS A 60 -0.26 -16.35 9.89
CA CYS A 60 0.55 -15.34 9.21
C CYS A 60 1.32 -16.05 8.09
N GLY A 61 0.60 -16.49 7.05
CA GLY A 61 1.14 -17.43 6.07
C GLY A 61 0.37 -17.55 4.77
N ASP A 62 -0.80 -16.91 4.64
CA ASP A 62 -1.51 -16.87 3.35
C ASP A 62 -0.69 -16.05 2.33
N SER A 63 0.02 -16.75 1.44
CA SER A 63 0.86 -16.16 0.40
C SER A 63 0.09 -15.30 -0.59
N ASN A 64 -1.23 -15.47 -0.67
CA ASN A 64 -2.09 -14.71 -1.57
C ASN A 64 -2.64 -13.42 -0.96
N SER A 65 -2.44 -13.19 0.33
CA SER A 65 -2.84 -11.94 0.98
C SER A 65 -1.67 -10.96 1.09
N TYR A 66 -1.99 -9.69 1.30
CA TYR A 66 -1.03 -8.63 1.56
C TYR A 66 -1.46 -7.78 2.75
N PHE A 67 -0.47 -7.19 3.42
CA PHE A 67 -0.69 -6.34 4.56
C PHE A 67 0.11 -5.05 4.42
N LEU A 68 -0.60 -3.91 4.41
CA LEU A 68 0.03 -2.60 4.41
C LEU A 68 0.15 -2.11 5.85
N HIS A 69 1.37 -2.17 6.38
CA HIS A 69 1.68 -1.63 7.70
C HIS A 69 2.06 -0.16 7.60
N LYS A 70 1.40 0.70 8.37
CA LYS A 70 1.83 2.08 8.64
C LYS A 70 2.41 2.17 10.04
N PRO A 71 3.73 2.32 10.19
CA PRO A 71 4.33 2.57 11.49
C PRO A 71 3.89 3.93 12.03
N SER A 72 3.61 4.00 13.32
CA SER A 72 3.29 5.24 14.03
C SER A 72 4.48 5.67 14.90
N LEU A 73 5.02 6.87 14.61
CA LEU A 73 6.10 7.52 15.34
C LEU A 73 5.78 9.02 15.49
N LEU A 74 5.80 9.52 16.71
CA LEU A 74 5.54 10.92 16.98
C LEU A 74 6.60 11.83 16.34
N PHE A 75 6.13 12.89 15.67
CA PHE A 75 6.92 13.89 14.94
C PHE A 75 7.71 13.34 13.74
N ARG A 76 7.39 12.13 13.28
CA ARG A 76 8.02 11.52 12.11
C ARG A 76 6.93 10.91 11.24
N ASP A 77 7.13 10.95 9.93
CA ASP A 77 6.28 10.25 8.97
C ASP A 77 7.08 9.11 8.33
N PRO A 78 7.19 7.94 8.99
CA PRO A 78 7.93 6.82 8.44
C PRO A 78 7.19 6.23 7.21
N PRO A 79 7.93 5.60 6.28
CA PRO A 79 7.31 4.91 5.15
C PRO A 79 6.32 3.84 5.61
N ARG A 80 5.31 3.58 4.78
CA ARG A 80 4.48 2.37 4.90
C ARG A 80 5.31 1.18 4.43
N THR A 81 5.08 0.01 5.00
CA THR A 81 5.68 -1.24 4.53
C THR A 81 4.57 -2.12 3.95
N LEU A 82 4.68 -2.47 2.66
CA LEU A 82 3.85 -3.53 2.10
C LEU A 82 4.49 -4.87 2.44
N ARG A 83 3.69 -5.81 2.95
CA ARG A 83 4.14 -7.14 3.37
C ARG A 83 3.31 -8.21 2.69
N ARG A 84 3.91 -9.36 2.39
CA ARG A 84 3.18 -10.57 1.98
C ARG A 84 2.53 -11.21 3.20
N GLY A 85 1.34 -11.77 3.04
CA GLY A 85 0.51 -12.28 4.13
C GLY A 85 -0.51 -11.26 4.64
N ASN A 86 -1.39 -11.71 5.52
CA ASN A 86 -2.51 -10.95 6.10
C ASN A 86 -2.18 -10.26 7.44
N CYS A 87 -0.90 -10.18 7.80
CA CYS A 87 -0.44 -9.86 9.15
C CYS A 87 0.73 -8.88 9.13
N LYS A 88 0.91 -8.17 10.26
CA LYS A 88 2.05 -7.28 10.44
C LYS A 88 3.39 -8.01 10.36
N ASN A 89 3.51 -9.27 10.74
CA ASN A 89 4.79 -9.98 10.77
C ASN A 89 5.18 -10.62 9.43
N GLY A 90 4.38 -10.44 8.38
CA GLY A 90 4.69 -10.97 7.05
C GLY A 90 5.96 -10.39 6.44
N THR A 91 6.51 -11.08 5.45
CA THR A 91 7.74 -10.71 4.75
C THR A 91 7.59 -9.34 4.08
N PRO A 92 8.46 -8.35 4.38
CA PRO A 92 8.39 -7.03 3.76
C PRO A 92 8.79 -7.08 2.28
N LEU A 93 7.96 -6.50 1.43
CA LEU A 93 8.17 -6.45 -0.02
C LEU A 93 8.77 -5.11 -0.45
N CYS A 94 8.19 -4.00 0.05
CA CYS A 94 8.64 -2.67 -0.30
C CYS A 94 8.30 -1.63 0.76
N LEU A 95 9.02 -0.51 0.71
CA LEU A 95 8.73 0.71 1.44
C LEU A 95 8.02 1.71 0.54
N ILE A 96 6.92 2.27 1.03
CA ILE A 96 6.11 3.25 0.33
C ILE A 96 6.20 4.59 1.08
N ASN A 97 6.93 5.52 0.47
CA ASN A 97 7.08 6.89 0.94
C ASN A 97 6.09 7.80 0.23
N ASN A 98 5.46 8.68 0.99
CA ASN A 98 4.64 9.76 0.47
C ASN A 98 5.46 11.06 0.50
N LYS A 99 5.36 11.88 -0.55
CA LYS A 99 5.94 13.23 -0.59
C LYS A 99 4.92 14.22 -1.12
N ALA A 100 4.92 15.42 -0.51
CA ALA A 100 4.03 16.51 -0.89
C ALA A 100 2.56 16.09 -0.90
N PHE A 101 2.10 15.50 0.22
CA PHE A 101 0.79 14.85 0.34
C PHE A 101 0.64 13.74 -0.71
N TRP A 102 -0.57 13.48 -1.20
CA TRP A 102 -0.84 12.45 -2.20
C TRP A 102 -0.28 12.75 -3.61
N ARG A 103 0.63 13.72 -3.82
CA ARG A 103 1.09 14.11 -5.18
C ARG A 103 2.22 13.24 -5.73
N GLU A 104 3.12 12.79 -4.87
CA GLU A 104 4.26 11.96 -5.26
C GLU A 104 4.44 10.81 -4.28
N TRP A 105 4.64 9.61 -4.82
CA TRP A 105 4.95 8.42 -4.05
C TRP A 105 6.27 7.84 -4.55
N SER A 106 7.08 7.34 -3.63
CA SER A 106 8.31 6.60 -3.93
C SER A 106 8.21 5.22 -3.30
N ILE A 107 8.29 4.20 -4.15
CA ILE A 107 8.19 2.80 -3.79
C ILE A 107 9.59 2.21 -3.92
N GLN A 108 10.14 1.71 -2.83
CA GLN A 108 11.50 1.20 -2.75
C GLN A 108 11.46 -0.30 -2.45
N PHE A 109 11.99 -1.12 -3.34
CA PHE A 109 12.10 -2.57 -3.16
C PHE A 109 13.52 -2.93 -2.75
N SER A 110 13.66 -3.90 -1.85
CA SER A 110 14.95 -4.52 -1.57
C SER A 110 14.74 -5.95 -1.10
N SER A 111 15.64 -6.83 -1.50
CA SER A 111 15.73 -8.23 -1.09
C SER A 111 16.04 -8.39 0.41
N ASN A 112 16.74 -7.42 1.00
CA ASN A 112 17.21 -7.49 2.39
C ASN A 112 16.33 -6.67 3.37
N LEU A 113 15.09 -6.35 3.00
CA LEU A 113 14.22 -5.53 3.86
C LEU A 113 13.96 -6.17 5.23
N GLU A 114 13.93 -7.49 5.32
CA GLU A 114 13.72 -8.17 6.60
C GLU A 114 14.84 -7.88 7.61
N ASP A 115 16.08 -7.86 7.15
CA ASP A 115 17.25 -7.54 7.97
C ASP A 115 17.37 -6.04 8.26
N ILE A 116 16.95 -5.21 7.32
CA ILE A 116 17.08 -3.75 7.42
C ILE A 116 15.98 -3.13 8.30
N LEU A 117 14.79 -3.74 8.34
CA LEU A 117 13.67 -3.25 9.13
C LEU A 117 13.69 -3.77 10.57
N ASP A 118 13.31 -2.92 11.51
CA ASP A 118 13.06 -3.35 12.88
C ASP A 118 11.58 -3.76 13.11
N PRO A 119 11.21 -4.31 14.28
CA PRO A 119 9.83 -4.74 14.56
C PRO A 119 8.77 -3.62 14.51
N ARG A 120 9.16 -2.35 14.48
CA ARG A 120 8.24 -1.22 14.24
C ARG A 120 7.85 -1.14 12.76
N GLY A 121 8.55 -1.84 11.86
CA GLY A 121 8.37 -1.78 10.42
C GLY A 121 9.06 -0.57 9.79
N ILE A 122 10.17 -0.12 10.39
CA ILE A 122 10.94 1.02 9.89
C ILE A 122 12.41 0.63 9.75
N VAL A 123 13.13 1.34 8.88
CA VAL A 123 14.56 1.13 8.66
C VAL A 123 15.32 1.42 9.95
N LYS A 124 16.12 0.43 10.37
CA LYS A 124 17.05 0.52 11.51
C LYS A 124 17.98 1.72 11.32
N TRP A 125 18.36 2.37 12.42
CA TRP A 125 19.22 3.55 12.34
C TRP A 125 20.61 3.23 11.79
N GLU A 126 21.07 2.03 12.08
CA GLU A 126 22.35 1.45 11.68
C GLU A 126 22.45 1.32 10.15
N HIS A 127 21.31 1.03 9.50
CA HIS A 127 21.19 0.79 8.05
C HIS A 127 20.71 1.98 7.21
N ARG A 128 20.70 3.19 7.77
CA ARG A 128 20.44 4.41 6.97
C ARG A 128 21.43 4.50 5.82
N SER A 129 21.04 4.99 4.65
CA SER A 129 21.98 5.06 3.51
C SER A 129 23.08 6.11 3.70
N LYS A 130 22.76 7.21 4.39
CA LYS A 130 23.70 8.30 4.64
C LYS A 130 23.89 8.52 6.14
N PRO A 131 25.12 8.85 6.58
CA PRO A 131 25.38 9.13 8.00
C PRO A 131 24.49 10.22 8.59
N ASN A 132 24.16 11.25 7.81
CA ASN A 132 23.28 12.37 8.19
C ASN A 132 21.77 12.06 8.04
N ASN A 133 21.42 10.85 7.60
CA ASN A 133 20.04 10.38 7.40
C ASN A 133 19.23 11.17 6.35
N GLU A 134 19.90 11.84 5.42
CA GLU A 134 19.25 12.52 4.30
C GLU A 134 19.09 11.58 3.11
N THR A 135 17.92 11.62 2.48
CA THR A 135 17.68 10.89 1.23
C THR A 135 18.16 11.67 -0.01
N GLY A 136 18.22 13.01 0.07
CA GLY A 136 18.69 13.86 -1.03
C GLY A 136 17.92 13.60 -2.35
N LYS A 137 18.63 13.66 -3.48
CA LYS A 137 18.11 13.31 -4.81
C LYS A 137 18.22 11.81 -5.14
N ASN A 138 18.75 10.99 -4.24
CA ASN A 138 18.92 9.57 -4.50
C ASN A 138 17.64 8.80 -4.12
N ASP A 139 16.98 8.24 -5.13
CA ASP A 139 15.70 7.54 -4.96
C ASP A 139 15.85 6.14 -4.33
N TYR A 140 17.07 5.63 -4.26
CA TYR A 140 17.41 4.36 -3.63
C TYR A 140 17.81 4.54 -2.16
N ALA A 141 17.97 5.78 -1.69
CA ALA A 141 18.37 6.04 -0.31
C ALA A 141 17.24 5.71 0.67
N LEU A 142 17.57 4.90 1.68
CA LEU A 142 16.73 4.51 2.80
C LEU A 142 16.99 5.40 4.01
N LYS A 143 15.90 5.87 4.64
CA LYS A 143 15.94 6.73 5.82
C LYS A 143 15.76 5.92 7.09
N GLY A 144 16.80 5.86 7.92
CA GLY A 144 16.77 5.17 9.21
C GLY A 144 16.11 5.98 10.32
N HIS A 145 15.61 5.30 11.35
CA HIS A 145 14.89 5.93 12.47
C HIS A 145 15.41 5.45 13.82
N LYS A 146 16.09 6.34 14.56
CA LYS A 146 16.64 6.05 15.89
C LYS A 146 15.53 5.72 16.90
N VAL A 147 15.77 4.71 17.75
CA VAL A 147 14.96 4.45 18.94
C VAL A 147 15.29 5.51 20.00
N ARG A 148 14.29 6.27 20.44
CA ARG A 148 14.42 7.27 21.52
C ARG A 148 14.48 6.60 22.89
N THR A 149 14.87 7.36 23.91
CA THR A 149 14.86 6.93 25.32
C THR A 149 13.46 6.91 25.91
N TRP A 150 12.56 7.76 25.39
CA TRP A 150 11.16 7.85 25.78
C TRP A 150 10.25 7.45 24.62
N ARG A 151 9.04 7.00 24.97
CA ARG A 151 7.99 6.58 24.04
C ARG A 151 6.67 7.22 24.44
N VAL A 152 5.88 7.59 23.44
CA VAL A 152 4.50 8.05 23.65
C VAL A 152 3.51 6.91 23.47
N TRP A 153 2.36 7.03 24.12
CA TRP A 153 1.26 6.11 23.93
C TRP A 153 0.83 6.05 22.44
N GLY A 154 0.47 4.87 21.96
CA GLY A 154 0.11 4.64 20.55
C GLY A 154 1.28 4.39 19.58
N GLU A 155 2.54 4.64 19.95
CA GLU A 155 3.68 4.40 19.04
C GLU A 155 3.93 2.92 18.75
N SER A 156 4.37 2.60 17.53
CA SER A 156 4.66 1.23 17.12
C SER A 156 5.87 0.61 17.85
N GLY A 157 5.80 -0.70 18.11
CA GLY A 157 6.92 -1.53 18.63
C GLY A 157 7.36 -1.22 20.06
N GLY A 158 6.39 -1.12 20.99
CA GLY A 158 6.67 -0.85 22.41
C GLY A 158 7.60 -1.88 23.08
N GLU A 159 7.48 -3.17 22.76
CA GLU A 159 8.40 -4.21 23.26
C GLU A 159 9.82 -4.04 22.76
N TYR A 160 9.97 -3.74 21.47
CA TYR A 160 11.28 -3.44 20.88
C TYR A 160 11.94 -2.23 21.55
N HIS A 161 11.17 -1.15 21.77
CA HIS A 161 11.66 0.02 22.51
C HIS A 161 12.14 -0.34 23.93
N ARG A 162 11.35 -1.11 24.69
CA ARG A 162 11.73 -1.57 26.04
C ARG A 162 13.03 -2.37 26.01
N ARG A 163 13.15 -3.33 25.08
CA ARG A 163 14.34 -4.17 24.91
C ARG A 163 15.59 -3.37 24.55
N VAL A 164 15.48 -2.44 23.60
CA VAL A 164 16.61 -1.59 23.18
C VAL A 164 17.09 -0.69 24.32
N ASN A 165 16.17 -0.09 25.09
CA ASN A 165 16.55 0.79 26.18
C ASN A 165 17.06 0.03 27.41
N ALA A 166 16.54 -1.16 27.70
CA ALA A 166 17.11 -2.05 28.72
C ALA A 166 18.56 -2.44 28.36
N ARG A 167 18.82 -2.80 27.10
CA ARG A 167 20.18 -3.10 26.62
C ARG A 167 21.11 -1.89 26.75
N ARG A 168 20.66 -0.69 26.37
CA ARG A 168 21.46 0.55 26.53
C ARG A 168 21.78 0.86 27.98
N LYS A 169 20.85 0.55 28.90
CA LYS A 169 21.09 0.71 30.34
C LYS A 169 22.19 -0.23 30.83
N ALA A 170 22.11 -1.52 30.48
CA ALA A 170 23.13 -2.51 30.85
C ALA A 170 24.53 -2.16 30.29
N VAL A 171 24.61 -1.80 29.00
CA VAL A 171 25.88 -1.40 28.36
C VAL A 171 26.52 -0.17 29.03
N ARG A 172 25.69 0.78 29.50
CA ARG A 172 26.16 1.96 30.24
C ARG A 172 26.71 1.58 31.62
N GLU A 173 26.10 0.61 32.29
CA GLU A 173 26.56 0.09 33.59
C GLU A 173 27.88 -0.68 33.44
N GLU A 174 28.10 -1.36 32.31
CA GLU A 174 29.33 -2.09 31.99
C GLU A 174 30.47 -1.18 31.48
N GLY A 175 30.22 0.09 31.19
CA GLY A 175 31.23 1.03 30.67
C GLY A 175 31.72 0.73 29.24
N ILE A 176 31.03 -0.14 28.49
CA ILE A 176 31.41 -0.56 27.13
C ILE A 176 30.76 0.39 26.12
N GLU A 177 31.48 1.40 25.63
CA GLU A 177 30.97 2.26 24.55
C GLU A 177 31.14 1.57 23.18
N LYS A 178 30.22 0.66 22.84
CA LYS A 178 30.11 0.14 21.47
C LYS A 178 29.03 0.90 20.70
N THR A 179 29.45 1.89 19.92
CA THR A 179 28.58 2.44 18.88
C THR A 179 28.37 1.34 17.84
N PRO A 180 27.12 0.94 17.52
CA PRO A 180 26.88 -0.07 16.50
C PRO A 180 27.48 0.39 15.17
N ALA A 181 28.17 -0.53 14.48
CA ALA A 181 28.77 -0.24 13.19
C ALA A 181 27.71 0.29 12.22
N HIS A 182 28.08 1.29 11.43
CA HIS A 182 27.21 1.84 10.40
C HIS A 182 27.32 0.97 9.15
N GLU A 183 26.23 0.31 8.78
CA GLU A 183 26.16 -0.59 7.64
C GLU A 183 25.14 -0.05 6.64
N PRO A 184 25.54 0.89 5.75
CA PRO A 184 24.61 1.59 4.90
C PRO A 184 23.89 0.61 3.96
N ALA A 185 22.56 0.68 3.93
CA ALA A 185 21.74 -0.10 3.02
C ALA A 185 21.07 0.81 1.99
N PHE A 186 20.78 0.26 0.82
CA PHE A 186 20.08 0.94 -0.28
C PHE A 186 18.97 0.05 -0.81
N ALA A 187 17.97 0.66 -1.45
CA ALA A 187 16.99 -0.09 -2.22
C ALA A 187 17.65 -0.71 -3.45
N ASP A 188 17.19 -1.90 -3.85
CA ASP A 188 17.62 -2.56 -5.09
C ASP A 188 16.93 -1.89 -6.28
N GLU A 189 15.66 -1.51 -6.09
CA GLU A 189 14.83 -0.85 -7.10
C GLU A 189 14.03 0.29 -6.47
N SER A 190 13.76 1.33 -7.26
CA SER A 190 12.92 2.45 -6.83
C SER A 190 12.01 2.90 -7.96
N VAL A 191 10.71 2.99 -7.68
CA VAL A 191 9.69 3.46 -8.61
C VAL A 191 9.06 4.73 -8.08
N LYS A 192 9.01 5.77 -8.92
CA LYS A 192 8.36 7.05 -8.62
C LYS A 192 7.01 7.13 -9.31
N LEU A 193 5.98 7.30 -8.49
CA LEU A 193 4.61 7.53 -8.95
C LEU A 193 4.26 9.00 -8.75
N LYS A 194 4.03 9.71 -9.85
CA LYS A 194 3.79 11.16 -9.84
C LYS A 194 2.42 11.52 -10.40
N TRP A 195 1.73 12.44 -9.73
CA TRP A 195 0.53 13.06 -10.27
C TRP A 195 0.89 14.11 -11.33
N THR A 196 0.63 13.82 -12.60
CA THR A 196 1.14 14.63 -13.73
C THR A 196 0.38 15.92 -14.00
N SER A 197 -0.88 16.05 -13.56
CA SER A 197 -1.61 17.31 -13.67
C SER A 197 -2.84 17.35 -12.76
N PRO A 198 -2.79 17.97 -11.58
CA PRO A 198 -3.93 18.03 -10.68
C PRO A 198 -5.10 18.85 -11.22
N MET A 199 -4.86 19.76 -12.17
CA MET A 199 -5.88 20.70 -12.66
C MET A 199 -6.53 20.28 -14.00
N ARG A 200 -5.86 19.54 -14.87
CA ARG A 200 -6.43 19.10 -16.17
C ARG A 200 -6.91 17.65 -16.15
N ASN A 201 -6.16 16.76 -15.52
CA ASN A 201 -6.51 15.35 -15.34
C ASN A 201 -6.43 15.03 -13.85
N ALA A 202 -7.39 15.57 -13.10
CA ALA A 202 -7.52 15.27 -11.68
C ALA A 202 -7.63 13.74 -11.54
N ARG A 203 -6.62 13.11 -10.93
CA ARG A 203 -6.47 11.64 -10.77
C ARG A 203 -5.82 10.89 -11.93
N ARG A 204 -4.75 11.44 -12.54
CA ARG A 204 -3.82 10.66 -13.36
C ARG A 204 -2.42 10.58 -12.75
N TYR A 205 -2.02 9.39 -12.31
CA TYR A 205 -0.68 9.15 -11.75
C TYR A 205 0.14 8.31 -12.70
N HIS A 206 1.34 8.75 -13.03
CA HIS A 206 2.23 8.04 -13.94
C HIS A 206 3.43 7.48 -13.22
N PHE A 207 3.88 6.32 -13.70
CA PHE A 207 5.15 5.72 -13.36
C PHE A 207 5.66 4.90 -14.54
N GLU A 208 6.94 4.55 -14.50
CA GLU A 208 7.59 3.72 -15.50
C GLU A 208 8.32 2.59 -14.77
N TYR A 209 8.26 1.39 -15.33
CA TYR A 209 8.96 0.22 -14.81
C TYR A 209 9.31 -0.71 -15.96
N ALA A 210 10.57 -1.16 -16.02
CA ALA A 210 11.08 -2.05 -17.07
C ALA A 210 10.72 -1.61 -18.50
N GLY A 211 10.82 -0.30 -18.78
CA GLY A 211 10.48 0.29 -20.09
C GLY A 211 8.98 0.29 -20.43
N ILE A 212 8.12 -0.09 -19.49
CA ILE A 212 6.66 -0.02 -19.63
C ILE A 212 6.16 1.21 -18.91
N ARG A 213 5.33 1.99 -19.60
CA ARG A 213 4.66 3.15 -19.01
C ARG A 213 3.35 2.72 -18.40
N PHE A 214 3.14 3.10 -17.14
CA PHE A 214 1.91 2.83 -16.42
C PHE A 214 1.25 4.13 -16.00
N TRP A 215 -0.07 4.10 -15.91
CA TRP A 215 -0.79 5.16 -15.23
C TRP A 215 -2.09 4.70 -14.61
N TRP A 216 -2.36 5.23 -13.41
CA TRP A 216 -3.66 5.14 -12.77
C TRP A 216 -4.55 6.28 -13.25
N GLU A 217 -5.74 5.95 -13.73
CA GLU A 217 -6.80 6.88 -14.16
C GLU A 217 -8.02 6.75 -13.26
N GLY A 218 -8.48 7.87 -12.71
CA GLY A 218 -9.80 7.93 -12.08
C GLY A 218 -10.91 7.84 -13.12
N THR A 219 -11.80 6.86 -13.00
CA THR A 219 -13.03 6.83 -13.80
C THR A 219 -14.17 7.53 -13.07
N ARG A 220 -14.93 8.31 -13.84
CA ARG A 220 -16.23 8.82 -13.41
C ARG A 220 -17.27 7.80 -13.85
N ASP A 221 -17.45 6.74 -13.07
CA ASP A 221 -18.58 5.84 -13.32
C ASP A 221 -19.82 6.46 -12.67
N PHE A 222 -20.54 7.24 -13.47
CA PHE A 222 -21.77 7.95 -13.09
C PHE A 222 -22.98 7.06 -13.40
N HIS A 223 -23.27 6.10 -12.52
CA HIS A 223 -24.60 5.49 -12.43
C HIS A 223 -25.09 5.24 -10.99
N ALA A 224 -24.41 5.77 -9.98
CA ALA A 224 -24.82 5.64 -8.59
C ALA A 224 -25.77 6.80 -8.18
N MET A 225 -27.08 6.49 -8.17
CA MET A 225 -28.21 7.06 -7.40
C MET A 225 -28.27 8.57 -7.12
N ASP A 226 -29.46 9.16 -7.30
CA ASP A 226 -29.82 10.59 -7.12
C ASP A 226 -29.56 11.20 -5.72
N ASN A 227 -28.95 10.47 -4.79
CA ASN A 227 -28.72 10.94 -3.44
C ASN A 227 -27.55 11.94 -3.37
N ILE A 228 -27.78 13.04 -2.65
CA ILE A 228 -26.84 14.17 -2.47
C ILE A 228 -25.47 13.71 -1.93
N SER A 229 -25.41 12.63 -1.16
CA SER A 229 -24.16 12.03 -0.66
C SER A 229 -23.27 11.46 -1.77
N ALA A 230 -23.86 10.88 -2.82
CA ALA A 230 -23.12 10.40 -4.00
C ALA A 230 -22.57 11.55 -4.85
N LYS A 231 -23.24 12.72 -4.84
CA LYS A 231 -22.76 13.95 -5.46
C LYS A 231 -21.61 14.61 -4.68
N LEU A 232 -21.62 14.50 -3.35
CA LEU A 232 -20.59 15.09 -2.48
C LEU A 232 -19.29 14.28 -2.42
N MET A 233 -19.34 12.97 -2.67
CA MET A 233 -18.15 12.13 -2.78
C MET A 233 -18.32 11.10 -3.89
N PRO A 234 -17.87 11.38 -5.13
CA PRO A 234 -17.93 10.40 -6.19
C PRO A 234 -17.20 9.14 -5.75
N LEU A 235 -17.84 7.99 -5.94
CA LEU A 235 -17.17 6.70 -5.87
C LEU A 235 -15.93 6.78 -6.75
N ASN A 236 -14.79 6.44 -6.16
CA ASN A 236 -13.51 6.56 -6.83
C ASN A 236 -13.20 5.19 -7.39
N HIS A 237 -13.52 5.03 -8.66
CA HIS A 237 -13.04 3.92 -9.46
C HIS A 237 -11.71 4.32 -10.07
N LEU A 238 -10.74 3.42 -10.02
CA LEU A 238 -9.39 3.67 -10.54
C LEU A 238 -9.00 2.55 -11.48
N LYS A 239 -8.54 2.88 -12.68
CA LYS A 239 -8.04 1.91 -13.65
C LYS A 239 -6.53 2.06 -13.79
N LEU A 240 -5.80 0.96 -13.69
CA LEU A 240 -4.38 0.91 -14.03
C LEU A 240 -4.24 0.47 -15.47
N ILE A 241 -3.69 1.36 -16.28
CA ILE A 241 -3.37 1.08 -17.68
C ILE A 241 -1.86 0.91 -17.80
N ALA A 242 -1.43 -0.07 -18.59
CA ALA A 242 -0.05 -0.24 -19.02
C ALA A 242 0.05 -0.04 -20.53
N GLN A 243 1.17 0.52 -20.95
CA GLN A 243 1.54 0.66 -22.36
C GLN A 243 3.00 0.24 -22.53
N PRO A 244 3.26 -0.97 -23.03
CA PRO A 244 4.59 -1.39 -23.47
C PRO A 244 5.12 -0.46 -24.58
N THR A 245 6.44 -0.45 -24.79
CA THR A 245 7.07 0.43 -25.78
C THR A 245 6.56 0.16 -27.21
N HIS A 246 6.32 -1.11 -27.55
CA HIS A 246 5.85 -1.54 -28.86
C HIS A 246 4.46 -2.21 -28.82
N GLY A 247 3.70 -2.01 -27.74
CA GLY A 247 2.43 -2.69 -27.51
C GLY A 247 1.22 -1.75 -27.47
N GLU A 248 0.05 -2.35 -27.57
CA GLU A 248 -1.21 -1.66 -27.33
C GLU A 248 -1.42 -1.38 -25.84
N LYS A 249 -2.29 -0.40 -25.55
CA LYS A 249 -2.68 -0.10 -24.17
C LYS A 249 -3.53 -1.24 -23.62
N MET A 250 -3.23 -1.68 -22.41
CA MET A 250 -3.97 -2.74 -21.74
C MET A 250 -4.41 -2.35 -20.33
N LEU A 251 -5.60 -2.79 -19.95
CA LEU A 251 -6.12 -2.65 -18.59
C LEU A 251 -5.52 -3.75 -17.71
N VAL A 252 -4.74 -3.35 -16.71
CA VAL A 252 -4.00 -4.27 -15.84
C VAL A 252 -4.70 -4.49 -14.51
N ALA A 253 -5.29 -3.42 -13.95
CA ALA A 253 -6.05 -3.52 -12.72
C ALA A 253 -7.20 -2.51 -12.69
N HIS A 254 -8.22 -2.82 -11.91
CA HIS A 254 -9.36 -1.94 -11.69
C HIS A 254 -9.76 -1.98 -10.22
N TYR A 255 -9.77 -0.82 -9.58
CA TYR A 255 -10.23 -0.64 -8.22
C TYR A 255 -11.62 -0.01 -8.19
N VAL A 256 -12.47 -0.55 -7.33
CA VAL A 256 -13.85 -0.13 -7.11
C VAL A 256 -13.99 0.22 -5.63
N SER A 257 -14.22 1.49 -5.30
CA SER A 257 -14.42 1.88 -3.89
C SER A 257 -15.74 1.35 -3.32
N ASP A 258 -15.73 0.99 -2.05
CA ASP A 258 -16.91 0.62 -1.27
C ASP A 258 -17.33 1.78 -0.36
N PHE A 259 -18.59 1.79 0.09
CA PHE A 259 -19.11 2.75 1.05
C PHE A 259 -18.96 2.28 2.51
N SER A 260 -18.63 1.01 2.75
CA SER A 260 -18.46 0.47 4.10
C SER A 260 -17.36 1.21 4.86
N SER A 261 -17.62 1.54 6.13
CA SER A 261 -16.65 2.20 7.01
C SER A 261 -15.44 1.32 7.36
N LYS A 262 -15.50 0.02 7.04
CA LYS A 262 -14.45 -0.96 7.34
C LYS A 262 -13.77 -1.54 6.10
N LYS A 263 -14.23 -1.16 4.90
CA LYS A 263 -13.70 -1.66 3.63
C LYS A 263 -13.47 -0.48 2.70
N PHE A 264 -12.24 -0.35 2.23
CA PHE A 264 -11.91 0.66 1.22
C PHE A 264 -12.63 0.34 -0.10
N GLY A 265 -12.57 -0.92 -0.52
CA GLY A 265 -13.05 -1.33 -1.84
C GLY A 265 -12.66 -2.74 -2.25
N LYS A 266 -12.75 -2.97 -3.55
CA LYS A 266 -12.32 -4.17 -4.25
C LYS A 266 -11.29 -3.80 -5.32
N LEU A 267 -10.21 -4.57 -5.42
CA LEU A 267 -9.20 -4.45 -6.45
C LEU A 267 -9.23 -5.72 -7.32
N LEU A 268 -9.44 -5.54 -8.62
CA LEU A 268 -9.41 -6.58 -9.63
C LEU A 268 -8.09 -6.47 -10.38
N VAL A 269 -7.32 -7.54 -10.45
CA VAL A 269 -6.08 -7.63 -11.24
C VAL A 269 -6.33 -8.61 -12.39
N PHE A 270 -6.05 -8.18 -13.62
CA PHE A 270 -6.27 -8.99 -14.82
C PHE A 270 -5.01 -9.83 -15.10
N ASP A 271 -5.01 -11.09 -14.65
CA ASP A 271 -3.82 -11.96 -14.68
C ASP A 271 -3.30 -12.19 -16.11
N SER A 272 -4.21 -12.24 -17.09
CA SER A 272 -3.84 -12.35 -18.51
C SER A 272 -3.06 -11.13 -19.01
N ALA A 273 -3.42 -9.92 -18.58
CA ALA A 273 -2.68 -8.71 -18.90
C ALA A 273 -1.31 -8.70 -18.20
N VAL A 274 -1.26 -9.11 -16.93
CA VAL A 274 0.02 -9.20 -16.19
C VAL A 274 0.97 -10.21 -16.84
N THR A 275 0.45 -11.36 -17.28
CA THR A 275 1.24 -12.40 -17.97
C THR A 275 1.86 -11.85 -19.26
N ARG A 276 1.07 -11.16 -20.10
CA ARG A 276 1.59 -10.52 -21.32
C ARG A 276 2.66 -9.48 -21.04
N LEU A 277 2.49 -8.67 -19.98
CA LEU A 277 3.52 -7.71 -19.58
C LEU A 277 4.82 -8.40 -19.15
N LEU A 278 4.74 -9.56 -18.48
CA LEU A 278 5.91 -10.33 -18.10
C LEU A 278 6.64 -10.87 -19.34
N GLU A 279 5.91 -11.42 -20.30
CA GLU A 279 6.44 -11.87 -21.60
C GLU A 279 7.16 -10.72 -22.32
N ASP A 280 6.51 -9.56 -22.45
CA ASP A 280 7.10 -8.35 -23.05
C ASP A 280 8.39 -7.92 -22.33
N THR A 281 8.44 -7.96 -21.00
CA THR A 281 9.68 -7.60 -20.27
C THR A 281 10.82 -8.61 -20.45
N CYS A 282 10.50 -9.88 -20.67
CA CYS A 282 11.49 -10.92 -20.92
C CYS A 282 12.11 -10.76 -22.31
N GLU A 283 11.28 -10.53 -23.34
CA GLU A 283 11.74 -10.32 -24.71
C GLU A 283 12.64 -9.09 -24.85
N ASN A 284 12.34 -8.02 -24.10
CA ASN A 284 13.12 -6.78 -24.12
C ASN A 284 14.39 -6.83 -23.26
N GLY A 285 14.78 -8.00 -22.72
CA GLY A 285 16.02 -8.18 -21.97
C GLY A 285 16.05 -7.51 -20.59
N PHE A 286 14.90 -7.05 -20.09
CA PHE A 286 14.75 -6.48 -18.75
C PHE A 286 14.51 -7.55 -17.67
N ALA A 287 14.72 -8.83 -18.01
CA ALA A 287 14.42 -9.98 -17.16
C ALA A 287 14.95 -9.79 -15.73
N THR A 288 14.03 -9.51 -14.81
CA THR A 288 14.29 -9.50 -13.38
C THR A 288 14.71 -10.91 -12.98
N ARG A 289 15.67 -11.09 -12.05
CA ARG A 289 16.21 -12.40 -11.62
C ARG A 289 15.16 -13.49 -11.31
N GLN A 290 13.91 -13.11 -11.01
CA GLN A 290 12.79 -14.03 -10.77
C GLN A 290 12.13 -14.61 -12.04
N ALA A 291 12.21 -13.92 -13.19
CA ALA A 291 11.60 -14.38 -14.44
C ALA A 291 12.35 -15.57 -15.06
N VAL A 292 13.62 -15.78 -14.67
CA VAL A 292 14.52 -16.77 -15.31
C VAL A 292 14.39 -18.18 -14.72
N ALA A 293 13.56 -18.37 -13.68
CA ALA A 293 13.35 -19.70 -13.09
C ALA A 293 12.32 -20.57 -13.83
N HIS A 294 11.54 -20.00 -14.76
CA HIS A 294 10.56 -20.76 -15.54
C HIS A 294 11.18 -21.25 -16.86
N LYS A 295 11.63 -22.51 -16.86
CA LYS A 295 12.05 -23.23 -18.07
C LYS A 295 10.82 -23.84 -18.76
N LEU A 296 10.69 -23.54 -20.07
CA LEU A 296 10.08 -24.32 -21.13
C LEU A 296 8.76 -25.08 -20.81
N GLY A 297 7.63 -24.43 -21.13
CA GLY A 297 6.43 -25.14 -21.62
C GLY A 297 5.23 -25.28 -20.67
N GLU A 298 5.35 -24.89 -19.40
CA GLU A 298 4.21 -24.93 -18.47
C GLU A 298 3.57 -23.56 -18.31
N THR A 299 2.24 -23.50 -18.42
CA THR A 299 1.47 -22.29 -18.11
C THR A 299 1.69 -21.91 -16.64
N PRO A 300 2.06 -20.66 -16.31
CA PRO A 300 2.35 -20.25 -14.94
C PRO A 300 1.19 -20.60 -14.00
N GLN A 301 1.48 -21.26 -12.89
CA GLN A 301 0.51 -21.47 -11.84
C GLN A 301 0.15 -20.10 -11.21
N GLU A 302 -1.08 -19.92 -10.71
CA GLU A 302 -1.54 -18.62 -10.15
C GLU A 302 -0.63 -18.08 -9.05
N SER A 303 -0.07 -18.99 -8.25
CA SER A 303 0.88 -18.70 -7.18
C SER A 303 2.14 -18.02 -7.71
N ASP A 304 2.57 -18.38 -8.91
CA ASP A 304 3.82 -17.92 -9.50
C ASP A 304 3.68 -16.48 -9.98
N LEU A 305 2.53 -16.14 -10.58
CA LEU A 305 2.23 -14.78 -11.03
C LEU A 305 2.20 -13.79 -9.86
N LYS A 306 1.56 -14.17 -8.75
CA LYS A 306 1.48 -13.35 -7.52
C LYS A 306 2.83 -13.16 -6.84
N ALA A 307 3.79 -14.05 -7.11
CA ALA A 307 5.16 -13.94 -6.62
C ALA A 307 6.05 -13.01 -7.44
N THR A 308 5.59 -12.52 -8.60
CA THR A 308 6.39 -11.66 -9.47
C THR A 308 6.50 -10.22 -8.99
N ARG A 309 7.62 -9.57 -9.32
CA ARG A 309 7.85 -8.15 -9.01
C ARG A 309 6.79 -7.22 -9.64
N ILE A 310 6.33 -7.50 -10.87
CA ILE A 310 5.28 -6.70 -11.52
C ILE A 310 3.98 -6.76 -10.71
N HIS A 311 3.58 -7.94 -10.25
CA HIS A 311 2.39 -8.09 -9.43
C HIS A 311 2.52 -7.32 -8.10
N GLU A 312 3.66 -7.45 -7.42
CA GLU A 312 3.94 -6.69 -6.19
C GLU A 312 3.91 -5.16 -6.41
N LEU A 313 4.42 -4.69 -7.56
CA LEU A 313 4.37 -3.29 -7.97
C LEU A 313 2.94 -2.81 -8.21
N ILE A 314 2.09 -3.63 -8.84
CA ILE A 314 0.66 -3.35 -9.01
C ILE A 314 0.01 -3.17 -7.64
N MET A 315 0.26 -4.09 -6.71
CA MET A 315 -0.29 -4.02 -5.34
C MET A 315 0.20 -2.76 -4.60
N ALA A 316 1.50 -2.46 -4.68
CA ALA A 316 2.08 -1.28 -4.03
C ALA A 316 1.52 0.03 -4.58
N THR A 317 1.43 0.16 -5.90
CA THR A 317 0.90 1.37 -6.55
C THR A 317 -0.61 1.51 -6.33
N ALA A 318 -1.38 0.42 -6.35
CA ALA A 318 -2.79 0.42 -5.99
C ALA A 318 -3.00 0.98 -4.57
N MET A 319 -2.20 0.52 -3.61
CA MET A 319 -2.28 1.02 -2.22
C MET A 319 -1.94 2.51 -2.11
N CYS A 320 -0.96 3.00 -2.86
CA CYS A 320 -0.67 4.44 -2.91
C CYS A 320 -1.92 5.25 -3.33
N MET A 321 -2.64 4.76 -4.35
CA MET A 321 -3.82 5.44 -4.86
C MET A 321 -5.01 5.36 -3.90
N ILE A 322 -5.28 4.17 -3.35
CA ILE A 322 -6.39 3.94 -2.42
C ILE A 322 -6.20 4.77 -1.16
N VAL A 323 -5.01 4.73 -0.56
CA VAL A 323 -4.67 5.54 0.62
C VAL A 323 -4.73 7.02 0.30
N GLY A 324 -4.13 7.45 -0.83
CA GLY A 324 -4.15 8.86 -1.22
C GLY A 324 -5.55 9.41 -1.45
N GLU A 325 -6.45 8.65 -2.08
CA GLU A 325 -7.86 9.00 -2.24
C GLU A 325 -8.60 9.07 -0.91
N TRP A 326 -8.33 8.15 0.01
CA TRP A 326 -8.92 8.19 1.34
C TRP A 326 -8.43 9.42 2.14
N GLU A 327 -7.13 9.69 2.15
CA GLU A 327 -6.54 10.87 2.81
C GLU A 327 -7.13 12.18 2.24
N LYS A 328 -7.32 12.25 0.92
CA LYS A 328 -8.03 13.37 0.25
C LYS A 328 -9.44 13.56 0.78
N ARG A 329 -10.22 12.48 0.88
CA ARG A 329 -11.60 12.54 1.40
C ARG A 329 -11.61 13.02 2.85
N MET A 330 -10.74 12.47 3.70
CA MET A 330 -10.63 12.88 5.09
C MET A 330 -10.23 14.36 5.23
N ALA A 331 -9.33 14.85 4.39
CA ALA A 331 -8.94 16.26 4.35
C ALA A 331 -10.13 17.17 3.96
N ILE A 332 -10.89 16.80 2.93
CA ILE A 332 -12.09 17.54 2.49
C ILE A 332 -13.13 17.57 3.62
N TRP A 333 -13.41 16.43 4.25
CA TRP A 333 -14.33 16.36 5.40
C TRP A 333 -13.87 17.23 6.56
N SER A 334 -12.57 17.22 6.87
CA SER A 334 -12.02 18.05 7.95
C SER A 334 -12.17 19.54 7.65
N ILE A 335 -11.95 19.97 6.41
CA ILE A 335 -12.16 21.36 5.97
C ILE A 335 -13.63 21.74 6.06
N MET A 336 -14.54 20.89 5.58
CA MET A 336 -15.98 21.15 5.67
C MET A 336 -16.45 21.27 7.12
N MET A 337 -16.03 20.37 8.00
CA MET A 337 -16.36 20.42 9.43
C MET A 337 -15.80 21.69 10.10
N LEU A 338 -14.60 22.13 9.71
CA LEU A 338 -14.02 23.39 10.19
C LEU A 338 -14.87 24.60 9.77
N ILE A 339 -15.30 24.66 8.50
CA ILE A 339 -16.17 25.73 8.00
C ILE A 339 -17.50 25.77 8.75
N VAL A 340 -18.14 24.61 8.95
CA VAL A 340 -19.40 24.49 9.71
C VAL A 340 -19.21 24.95 11.15
N THR A 341 -18.11 24.57 11.80
CA THR A 341 -17.83 24.94 13.19
C THR A 341 -17.60 26.45 13.33
N ILE A 342 -16.87 27.07 12.40
CA ILE A 342 -16.66 28.53 12.38
C ILE A 342 -17.99 29.25 12.11
N GLY A 343 -18.79 28.78 11.15
CA GLY A 343 -20.09 29.37 10.83
C GLY A 343 -21.09 29.30 12.00
N ASN A 344 -21.11 28.18 12.73
CA ASN A 344 -21.95 28.04 13.93
C ASN A 344 -21.44 28.88 15.12
N GLY A 345 -20.11 29.05 15.26
CA GLY A 345 -19.52 29.92 16.27
C GLY A 345 -19.84 31.41 16.06
N MET A 346 -19.97 31.85 14.80
CA MET A 346 -20.37 33.23 14.48
C MET A 346 -21.86 33.53 14.76
N ASN A 347 -22.73 32.52 14.77
CA ASN A 347 -24.14 32.69 15.13
C ASN A 347 -24.38 32.83 16.64
N ILE A 348 -23.42 32.44 17.49
CA ILE A 348 -23.53 32.55 18.96
C ILE A 348 -22.98 33.91 19.46
N ALA A 349 -22.16 34.60 18.66
CA ALA A 349 -21.59 35.91 19.02
C ALA A 349 -22.51 37.12 18.70
N ASN A 350 -23.73 36.88 18.18
CA ASN A 350 -24.70 37.91 17.81
C ASN A 350 -26.02 37.81 18.62
N ILE A 351 -25.97 37.26 19.84
CA ILE A 351 -27.11 37.26 20.78
C ILE A 351 -26.75 38.09 22.01
#